data_AF-A0A8D2L056-F1
#
_entry.id   AF-A0A8D2L056-F1
#
_cell.length_a   1.000
_cell.length_b   1.000
_cell.length_c   1.000
_cell.angle_alpha   90.00
_cell.angle_beta   90.00
_cell.angle_gamma   90.00
#
_symmetry.space_group_name_H-M   'P 1'
#
loop_
_entity.id
_entity.type
_entity.pdbx_description
1 polymer ?
#
loop_
_entity_poly.entity_id
_entity_poly.type
_entity_poly.pdbx_seq_one_letter_code
_entity_poly.pdbx_strand_id
1 'polypeptide(L)'
;MHKPVVVQRTAPSSCSPSLSSLSSHANSMLKLETEMFEKYFNRMETKEAAPEKHGSSPDLGQVQHTRGRRKSKSRLTADRLICLTVEQKCDLAQRELEETKEDIRQMKENSERKLQNYMAILEEADIRMADIRRAMVDFDKDIVRAITKKKGSVIASEKVLRYMEDKIRSRDVQKEKIRLKNDSLKAQKKKLQLQLKQKEELGEALHEVDFQQLKIENAQFLEKIDERNQDLLQLKLTVGSALQILNFYKKKLQNATAMATLLVKDHAQRKESLEKIVRETTIAEEERKAAEALNKQLRRQLAEYRVPPVLNYVHEKMAVHGLENTIKIWERKVEIAQMALQSYRSIWRKAGLASRQLQALLPEQSIH
;
A
#
# COMPACT_ATOMS: atom_id res chain seq x y z
N MET A 1 55.85 -11.59 44.38
CA MET A 1 54.47 -11.16 44.05
C MET A 1 54.20 -11.45 42.59
N HIS A 2 53.90 -12.70 42.20
CA HIS A 2 53.36 -13.07 40.89
C HIS A 2 52.55 -14.36 41.07
N LYS A 3 51.25 -14.29 40.74
CA LYS A 3 50.24 -15.35 40.90
C LYS A 3 50.35 -16.37 39.75
N PRO A 4 50.10 -17.67 39.97
CA PRO A 4 49.70 -18.55 38.89
C PRO A 4 48.17 -18.55 38.71
N VAL A 5 47.80 -18.57 37.43
CA VAL A 5 46.43 -18.68 36.91
C VAL A 5 45.89 -20.08 37.17
N VAL A 6 44.74 -20.18 37.84
CA VAL A 6 43.99 -21.44 37.98
C VAL A 6 42.81 -21.40 37.01
N VAL A 7 42.80 -22.39 36.12
CA VAL A 7 41.80 -22.64 35.09
C VAL A 7 40.42 -22.88 35.73
N GLN A 8 39.42 -22.12 35.28
CA GLN A 8 38.00 -22.33 35.59
C GLN A 8 37.54 -23.70 35.06
N ARG A 9 37.05 -24.57 35.94
CA ARG A 9 36.06 -25.59 35.60
C ARG A 9 34.72 -25.17 36.21
N THR A 10 33.82 -24.73 35.35
CA THR A 10 32.40 -24.56 35.68
C THR A 10 31.76 -25.94 35.80
N ALA A 11 31.23 -26.25 36.99
CA ALA A 11 30.34 -27.39 37.21
C ALA A 11 28.89 -26.90 37.12
N PRO A 12 27.97 -27.63 36.45
CA PRO A 12 26.55 -27.28 36.47
C PRO A 12 25.91 -27.83 37.75
N SER A 13 25.39 -26.95 38.60
CA SER A 13 24.58 -27.33 39.76
C SER A 13 23.10 -27.43 39.35
N SER A 14 22.68 -28.62 38.93
CA SER A 14 21.27 -29.01 38.88
C SER A 14 20.97 -29.91 40.08
N CYS A 15 20.49 -29.31 41.18
CA CYS A 15 19.92 -30.07 42.29
C CYS A 15 18.59 -30.68 41.83
N SER A 16 18.61 -31.97 41.46
CA SER A 16 17.42 -32.77 41.29
C SER A 16 16.77 -33.06 42.66
N PRO A 17 15.44 -32.89 42.81
CA PRO A 17 14.75 -33.20 44.05
C PRO A 17 14.92 -34.68 44.39
N SER A 18 15.23 -34.96 45.66
CA SER A 18 15.40 -36.32 46.19
C SER A 18 14.17 -37.22 45.93
N LEU A 19 14.38 -38.53 45.74
CA LEU A 19 13.31 -39.52 45.52
C LEU A 19 12.24 -39.48 46.64
N SER A 20 12.65 -39.17 47.87
CA SER A 20 11.77 -39.00 49.03
C SER A 20 10.85 -37.78 48.91
N SER A 21 11.35 -36.65 48.41
CA SER A 21 10.52 -35.46 48.16
C SER A 21 9.49 -35.68 47.04
N LEU A 22 9.85 -36.42 45.99
CA LEU A 22 8.94 -36.77 44.89
C LEU A 22 7.83 -37.73 45.37
N SER A 23 8.19 -38.74 46.15
CA SER A 23 7.22 -39.67 46.75
C SER A 23 6.29 -38.98 47.75
N SER A 24 6.83 -38.07 48.58
CA SER A 24 6.02 -37.27 49.52
C SER A 24 5.01 -36.39 48.79
N HIS A 25 5.41 -35.74 47.70
CA HIS A 25 4.52 -34.92 46.88
C HIS A 25 3.43 -35.74 46.18
N ALA A 26 3.78 -36.89 45.58
CA ALA A 26 2.81 -37.79 44.97
C ALA A 26 1.77 -38.32 45.97
N ASN A 27 2.22 -38.69 47.18
CA ASN A 27 1.33 -39.10 48.27
C ASN A 27 0.41 -37.95 48.73
N SER A 28 0.90 -36.70 48.73
CA SER A 28 0.08 -35.53 49.04
C SER A 28 -1.00 -35.29 47.99
N MET A 29 -0.68 -35.46 46.71
CA MET A 29 -1.64 -35.33 45.61
C MET A 29 -2.74 -36.39 45.67
N LEU A 30 -2.37 -37.64 45.94
CA LEU A 30 -3.33 -38.74 46.11
C LEU A 30 -4.25 -38.54 47.32
N LYS A 31 -3.72 -37.98 48.42
CA LYS A 31 -4.54 -37.62 49.59
C LYS A 31 -5.55 -36.54 49.24
N LEU A 32 -5.14 -35.49 48.53
CA LEU A 32 -6.02 -34.40 48.10
C LEU A 32 -7.12 -34.91 47.15
N GLU A 33 -6.74 -35.78 46.21
CA GLU A 33 -7.68 -36.44 45.29
C GLU A 33 -8.70 -37.31 46.07
N THR A 34 -8.22 -38.08 47.04
CA THR A 34 -9.09 -38.94 47.87
C THR A 34 -10.03 -38.11 48.73
N GLU A 35 -9.54 -37.04 49.36
CA GLU A 35 -10.35 -36.11 50.17
C GLU A 35 -11.46 -35.45 49.33
N MET A 36 -11.13 -35.03 48.10
CA MET A 36 -12.11 -34.47 47.17
C MET A 36 -13.20 -35.49 46.81
N PHE A 37 -12.81 -36.74 46.52
CA PHE A 37 -13.78 -37.80 46.22
C PHE A 37 -14.64 -38.18 47.42
N GLU A 38 -14.05 -38.28 48.62
CA GLU A 38 -14.79 -38.52 49.87
C GLU A 38 -15.79 -37.41 50.15
N LYS A 39 -15.39 -36.15 49.94
CA LYS A 39 -16.26 -34.99 50.12
C LYS A 39 -17.46 -35.03 49.17
N TYR A 40 -17.22 -35.31 47.90
CA TYR A 40 -18.30 -35.47 46.91
C TYR A 40 -19.21 -36.64 47.26
N PHE A 41 -18.63 -37.79 47.63
CA PHE A 41 -19.36 -39.00 47.98
C PHE A 41 -20.26 -38.77 49.19
N ASN A 42 -19.73 -38.21 50.27
CA ASN A 42 -20.49 -37.87 51.48
C ASN A 42 -21.65 -36.91 51.18
N ARG A 43 -21.45 -35.93 50.29
CA ARG A 43 -22.51 -35.01 49.85
C ARG A 43 -23.61 -35.72 49.07
N MET A 44 -23.24 -36.62 48.15
CA MET A 44 -24.20 -37.41 47.38
C MET A 44 -25.02 -38.34 48.29
N GLU A 45 -24.38 -39.01 49.24
CA GLU A 45 -25.09 -39.83 50.26
C GLU A 45 -26.03 -38.97 51.11
N THR A 46 -25.62 -37.77 51.54
CA THR A 46 -26.52 -36.86 52.29
C THR A 46 -27.71 -36.34 51.47
N LYS A 47 -27.56 -36.20 50.14
CA LYS A 47 -28.68 -35.85 49.24
C LYS A 47 -29.63 -37.02 49.00
N GLU A 48 -29.12 -38.25 48.91
CA GLU A 48 -29.97 -39.46 48.77
C GLU A 48 -30.67 -39.87 50.08
N ALA A 49 -30.10 -39.51 51.24
CA ALA A 49 -30.67 -39.80 52.55
C ALA A 49 -31.77 -38.82 53.00
N ALA A 50 -32.07 -37.77 52.24
CA ALA A 50 -33.17 -36.85 52.52
C ALA A 50 -34.48 -37.34 51.87
N PRO A 51 -35.43 -37.93 52.61
CA PRO A 51 -36.74 -38.23 52.05
C PRO A 51 -37.51 -36.91 51.85
N GLU A 52 -37.67 -36.50 50.58
CA GLU A 52 -38.58 -35.42 50.23
C GLU A 52 -39.99 -35.75 50.73
N LYS A 53 -40.48 -34.90 51.63
CA LYS A 53 -41.85 -34.90 52.13
C LYS A 53 -42.60 -33.77 51.43
N HIS A 54 -43.76 -34.14 50.85
CA HIS A 54 -44.87 -33.33 50.31
C HIS A 54 -44.70 -32.91 48.84
N GLY A 55 -45.65 -33.10 47.92
CA GLY A 55 -47.01 -33.66 47.97
C GLY A 55 -47.73 -33.54 46.60
N SER A 56 -48.68 -34.46 46.34
CA SER A 56 -49.88 -34.41 45.46
C SER A 56 -49.74 -33.90 44.01
N SER A 57 -50.23 -34.53 42.93
CA SER A 57 -51.37 -35.43 42.64
C SER A 57 -51.22 -35.97 41.17
N PRO A 58 -52.14 -36.78 40.58
CA PRO A 58 -51.80 -38.08 39.99
C PRO A 58 -51.97 -38.16 38.46
N ASP A 59 -51.26 -39.07 37.80
CA ASP A 59 -51.77 -39.68 36.56
C ASP A 59 -51.25 -41.11 36.36
N LEU A 60 -52.09 -41.92 35.73
CA LEU A 60 -52.17 -43.37 35.71
C LEU A 60 -50.97 -44.09 35.07
N GLY A 61 -50.66 -45.29 35.57
CA GLY A 61 -50.03 -46.33 34.73
C GLY A 61 -49.18 -47.38 35.45
N GLN A 62 -49.84 -48.48 35.84
CA GLN A 62 -49.28 -49.84 35.99
C GLN A 62 -48.11 -50.13 36.97
N VAL A 63 -48.55 -50.78 38.04
CA VAL A 63 -47.88 -51.78 38.87
C VAL A 63 -46.97 -52.73 38.08
N GLN A 64 -45.71 -52.87 38.50
CA GLN A 64 -45.03 -54.17 38.61
C GLN A 64 -43.95 -54.12 39.70
N HIS A 65 -44.32 -54.57 40.89
CA HIS A 65 -43.37 -54.96 41.94
C HIS A 65 -42.70 -56.28 41.53
N THR A 66 -41.37 -56.28 41.40
CA THR A 66 -40.58 -57.52 41.52
C THR A 66 -39.60 -57.39 42.67
N ARG A 67 -39.92 -58.10 43.76
CA ARG A 67 -39.02 -58.33 44.90
C ARG A 67 -37.90 -59.27 44.46
N GLY A 68 -36.72 -58.72 44.21
CA GLY A 68 -35.49 -59.46 43.91
C GLY A 68 -34.68 -59.81 45.17
N ARG A 69 -34.87 -61.04 45.62
CA ARG A 69 -34.13 -61.84 46.62
C ARG A 69 -32.60 -61.58 46.68
N ARG A 70 -32.10 -61.25 47.88
CA ARG A 70 -30.67 -61.31 48.25
C ARG A 70 -30.10 -62.71 47.97
N LYS A 71 -28.98 -62.78 47.24
CA LYS A 71 -28.14 -63.98 47.14
C LYS A 71 -26.67 -63.58 47.28
N SER A 72 -26.10 -63.88 48.44
CA SER A 72 -24.64 -63.87 48.67
C SER A 72 -23.99 -65.10 48.08
N LYS A 73 -23.07 -64.89 47.13
CA LYS A 73 -21.93 -65.72 46.69
C LYS A 73 -21.58 -65.17 45.30
N SER A 74 -20.38 -64.71 45.01
CA SER A 74 -19.09 -65.35 45.24
C SER A 74 -18.02 -64.34 44.86
N ARG A 75 -16.87 -64.41 45.54
CA ARG A 75 -15.53 -63.95 45.11
C ARG A 75 -15.51 -63.47 43.64
N LEU A 76 -15.60 -62.18 43.45
CA LEU A 76 -15.05 -61.53 42.28
C LEU A 76 -13.60 -61.19 42.64
N THR A 77 -12.72 -61.67 41.79
CA THR A 77 -11.30 -61.35 41.71
C THR A 77 -11.06 -59.87 41.99
N ALA A 78 -9.96 -59.57 42.68
CA ALA A 78 -9.51 -58.22 43.05
C ALA A 78 -9.14 -57.32 41.84
N ASP A 79 -9.72 -57.56 40.66
CA ASP A 79 -9.15 -57.16 39.37
C ASP A 79 -10.13 -56.45 38.43
N ARG A 80 -11.20 -55.88 38.99
CA ARG A 80 -11.92 -54.74 38.37
C ARG A 80 -12.19 -53.71 39.45
N LEU A 81 -11.12 -53.09 39.94
CA LEU A 81 -11.27 -51.73 40.45
C LEU A 81 -11.92 -50.95 39.31
N ILE A 82 -13.19 -50.59 39.47
CA ILE A 82 -13.86 -49.66 38.57
C ILE A 82 -13.22 -48.31 38.85
N CYS A 83 -12.04 -48.11 38.26
CA CYS A 83 -11.34 -46.85 38.32
C CYS A 83 -12.13 -45.87 37.45
N LEU A 84 -12.47 -44.72 38.01
CA LEU A 84 -12.99 -43.60 37.23
C LEU A 84 -12.01 -43.29 36.11
N THR A 85 -12.53 -43.09 34.90
CA THR A 85 -11.71 -42.63 33.78
C THR A 85 -11.13 -41.26 34.09
N VAL A 86 -10.02 -40.88 33.46
CA VAL A 86 -9.41 -39.56 33.67
C VAL A 86 -10.42 -38.45 33.39
N GLU A 87 -11.27 -38.62 32.37
CA GLU A 87 -12.37 -37.70 32.06
C GLU A 87 -13.39 -37.60 33.19
N GLN A 88 -13.86 -38.73 33.74
CA GLN A 88 -14.76 -38.74 34.89
C GLN A 88 -14.14 -38.11 36.14
N LYS A 89 -12.84 -38.30 36.37
CA LYS A 89 -12.11 -37.66 37.46
C LYS A 89 -11.99 -36.15 37.26
N CYS A 90 -11.73 -35.69 36.04
CA CYS A 90 -11.70 -34.27 35.70
C CYS A 90 -13.07 -33.62 35.88
N ASP A 91 -14.14 -34.26 35.41
CA ASP A 91 -15.51 -33.79 35.59
C ASP A 91 -15.87 -33.66 37.07
N LEU A 92 -15.51 -34.67 37.86
CA LEU A 92 -15.75 -34.69 39.30
C LEU A 92 -14.95 -33.59 40.02
N ALA A 93 -13.67 -33.44 39.68
CA ALA A 93 -12.84 -32.35 40.19
C ALA A 93 -13.40 -30.97 39.82
N GLN A 94 -13.93 -30.81 38.60
CA GLN A 94 -14.55 -29.57 38.16
C GLN A 94 -15.84 -29.27 38.91
N ARG A 95 -16.70 -30.26 39.16
CA ARG A 95 -17.92 -30.08 39.98
C ARG A 95 -17.59 -29.70 41.41
N GLU A 96 -16.66 -30.40 42.05
CA GLU A 96 -16.20 -30.07 43.42
C GLU A 96 -15.53 -28.70 43.48
N LEU A 97 -14.82 -28.29 42.43
CA LEU A 97 -14.28 -26.94 42.32
C LEU A 97 -15.38 -25.89 42.25
N GLU A 98 -16.42 -26.09 41.44
CA GLU A 98 -17.54 -25.15 41.37
C GLU A 98 -18.34 -25.11 42.69
N GLU A 99 -18.54 -26.24 43.35
CA GLU A 99 -19.24 -26.30 44.64
C GLU A 99 -18.42 -25.65 45.76
N THR A 100 -17.10 -25.85 45.80
CA THR A 100 -16.23 -25.15 46.75
C THR A 100 -16.17 -23.65 46.50
N LYS A 101 -16.17 -23.21 45.24
CA LYS A 101 -16.32 -21.78 44.90
C LYS A 101 -17.63 -21.22 45.42
N GLU A 102 -18.72 -21.98 45.30
CA GLU A 102 -20.03 -21.59 45.81
C GLU A 102 -20.04 -21.50 47.34
N ASP A 103 -19.51 -22.51 48.04
CA ASP A 103 -19.37 -22.50 49.50
C ASP A 103 -18.57 -21.28 49.98
N ILE A 104 -17.45 -20.96 49.29
CA ILE A 104 -16.64 -19.79 49.59
C ILE A 104 -17.44 -18.50 49.38
N ARG A 105 -18.21 -18.42 48.29
CA ARG A 105 -19.06 -17.26 47.99
C ARG A 105 -20.13 -17.05 49.07
N GLN A 106 -20.84 -18.12 49.44
CA GLN A 106 -21.87 -18.07 50.49
C GLN A 106 -21.28 -17.74 51.86
N MET A 107 -20.14 -18.34 52.21
CA MET A 107 -19.43 -18.03 53.45
C MET A 107 -19.02 -16.55 53.50
N LYS A 108 -18.47 -16.01 52.40
CA LYS A 108 -18.12 -14.59 52.30
C LYS A 108 -19.35 -13.70 52.50
N GLU A 109 -20.43 -13.94 51.76
CA GLU A 109 -21.66 -13.16 51.87
C GLU A 109 -22.26 -13.22 53.28
N ASN A 110 -22.28 -14.42 53.89
CA ASN A 110 -22.74 -14.62 55.27
C ASN A 110 -21.86 -13.86 56.27
N SER A 111 -20.53 -13.90 56.10
CA SER A 111 -19.58 -13.20 56.97
C SER A 111 -19.73 -11.69 56.86
N GLU A 112 -19.92 -11.17 55.65
CA GLU A 112 -20.11 -9.75 55.39
C GLU A 112 -21.44 -9.26 55.96
N ARG A 113 -22.53 -10.02 55.76
CA ARG A 113 -23.82 -9.72 56.40
C ARG A 113 -23.72 -9.67 57.92
N LYS A 114 -22.99 -10.60 58.54
CA LYS A 114 -22.75 -10.59 60.00
C LYS A 114 -21.92 -9.38 60.43
N LEU A 115 -20.85 -9.07 59.70
CA LEU A 115 -19.99 -7.92 59.98
C LEU A 115 -20.78 -6.61 59.92
N GLN A 116 -21.55 -6.40 58.85
CA GLN A 116 -22.42 -5.23 58.69
C GLN A 116 -23.42 -5.12 59.84
N ASN A 117 -24.00 -6.24 60.29
CA ASN A 117 -24.91 -6.24 61.43
C ASN A 117 -24.20 -5.84 62.74
N TYR A 118 -23.01 -6.39 63.01
CA TYR A 118 -22.23 -6.01 64.19
C TYR A 118 -21.82 -4.54 64.16
N MET A 119 -21.41 -4.01 63.00
CA MET A 119 -21.13 -2.59 62.83
C MET A 119 -22.36 -1.72 63.14
N ALA A 120 -23.52 -2.08 62.61
CA ALA A 120 -24.77 -1.36 62.89
C ALA A 120 -25.13 -1.40 64.39
N ILE A 121 -24.94 -2.53 65.07
CA ILE A 121 -25.17 -2.67 66.51
C ILE A 121 -24.21 -1.77 67.31
N LEU A 122 -22.93 -1.74 66.94
CA LEU A 122 -21.94 -0.90 67.60
C LEU A 122 -22.26 0.60 67.43
N GLU A 123 -22.55 1.02 66.20
CA GLU A 123 -22.95 2.41 65.92
C GLU A 123 -24.22 2.80 66.69
N GLU A 124 -25.22 1.92 66.75
CA GLU A 124 -26.42 2.16 67.55
C GLU A 124 -26.10 2.29 69.04
N ALA A 125 -25.24 1.41 69.57
CA ALA A 125 -24.82 1.44 70.96
C ALA A 125 -24.09 2.76 71.29
N ASP A 126 -23.21 3.23 70.42
CA ASP A 126 -22.49 4.50 70.58
C ASP A 126 -23.43 5.69 70.60
N ILE A 127 -24.41 5.73 69.69
CA ILE A 127 -25.46 6.76 69.66
C ILE A 127 -26.27 6.73 70.96
N ARG A 128 -26.76 5.55 71.37
CA ARG A 128 -27.53 5.41 72.62
C ARG A 128 -26.70 5.84 73.83
N MET A 129 -25.42 5.50 73.89
CA MET A 129 -24.54 5.86 74.99
C MET A 129 -24.32 7.37 75.07
N ALA A 130 -24.14 8.04 73.92
CA ALA A 130 -24.06 9.50 73.85
C ALA A 130 -25.37 10.17 74.28
N ASP A 131 -26.52 9.61 73.88
CA ASP A 131 -27.84 10.10 74.27
C ASP A 131 -28.11 9.94 75.76
N ILE A 132 -27.75 8.80 76.36
CA ILE A 132 -27.86 8.56 77.81
C ILE A 132 -26.98 9.53 78.59
N ARG A 133 -25.71 9.72 78.18
CA ARG A 133 -24.81 10.69 78.83
C ARG A 133 -25.37 12.10 78.78
N ARG A 134 -25.90 12.53 77.64
CA ARG A 134 -26.58 13.84 77.51
C ARG A 134 -27.80 13.91 78.42
N ALA A 135 -28.66 12.90 78.39
CA ALA A 135 -29.85 12.85 79.23
C ALA A 135 -29.53 12.90 80.74
N MET A 136 -28.45 12.25 81.18
CA MET A 136 -27.98 12.34 82.57
C MET A 136 -27.56 13.76 82.95
N VAL A 137 -26.76 14.41 82.08
CA VAL A 137 -26.30 15.79 82.32
C VAL A 137 -27.47 16.77 82.32
N ASP A 138 -28.40 16.63 81.37
CA ASP A 138 -29.59 17.47 81.27
C ASP A 138 -30.49 17.27 82.49
N PHE A 139 -30.70 16.02 82.93
CA PHE A 139 -31.50 15.73 84.12
C PHE A 139 -30.88 16.31 85.40
N ASP A 140 -29.55 16.19 85.58
CA ASP A 140 -28.86 16.82 86.72
C ASP A 140 -29.06 18.34 86.73
N LYS A 141 -28.93 18.99 85.56
CA LYS A 141 -29.09 20.44 85.42
C LYS A 141 -30.53 20.90 85.64
N ASP A 142 -31.48 20.27 84.96
CA ASP A 142 -32.86 20.77 84.83
C ASP A 142 -33.75 20.35 86.00
N ILE A 143 -33.47 19.19 86.58
CA ILE A 143 -34.22 18.59 87.68
C ILE A 143 -33.43 18.70 88.98
N VAL A 144 -32.31 17.98 89.12
CA VAL A 144 -31.62 17.82 90.41
C VAL A 144 -31.21 19.18 90.98
N ARG A 145 -30.38 19.95 90.26
CA ARG A 145 -29.92 21.27 90.71
C ARG A 145 -31.03 22.29 90.86
N ALA A 146 -32.09 22.18 90.06
CA ALA A 146 -33.20 23.13 90.13
C ALA A 146 -34.10 22.89 91.34
N ILE A 147 -34.29 21.63 91.74
CA ILE A 147 -35.07 21.25 92.93
C ILE A 147 -34.27 21.59 94.20
N THR A 148 -32.95 21.37 94.23
CA THR A 148 -32.13 21.72 95.40
C THR A 148 -32.19 23.21 95.74
N LYS A 149 -32.41 24.08 94.74
CA LYS A 149 -32.51 25.54 94.92
C LYS A 149 -33.88 26.03 95.41
N LYS A 150 -34.96 25.25 95.25
CA LYS A 150 -36.33 25.65 95.63
C LYS A 150 -36.89 24.65 96.64
N LYS A 151 -36.97 25.03 97.91
CA LYS A 151 -37.54 24.19 98.98
C LYS A 151 -39.06 24.06 98.83
N GLY A 152 -39.54 22.93 98.31
CA GLY A 152 -40.97 22.58 98.26
C GLY A 152 -41.25 21.27 97.50
N SER A 153 -41.84 20.28 98.17
CA SER A 153 -42.08 18.92 97.63
C SER A 153 -42.98 18.91 96.39
N VAL A 154 -44.02 19.76 96.35
CA VAL A 154 -44.98 19.84 95.24
C VAL A 154 -44.34 20.42 93.97
N ILE A 155 -43.43 21.40 94.11
CA ILE A 155 -42.72 22.00 92.97
C ILE A 155 -41.71 21.00 92.39
N ALA A 156 -41.14 20.14 93.23
CA ALA A 156 -40.23 19.08 92.82
C ALA A 156 -40.93 18.02 91.97
N SER A 157 -42.09 17.54 92.40
CA SER A 157 -42.86 16.54 91.65
C SER A 157 -43.40 17.09 90.33
N GLU A 158 -43.90 18.32 90.30
CA GLU A 158 -44.38 18.96 89.05
C GLU A 158 -43.25 19.11 88.02
N LYS A 159 -42.05 19.50 88.45
CA LYS A 159 -40.89 19.62 87.56
C LYS A 159 -40.50 18.27 86.94
N VAL A 160 -40.48 17.21 87.73
CA VAL A 160 -40.16 15.86 87.26
C VAL A 160 -41.21 15.39 86.25
N LEU A 161 -42.49 15.61 86.53
CA LEU A 161 -43.59 15.24 85.63
C LEU A 161 -43.45 15.96 84.28
N ARG A 162 -43.26 17.29 84.30
CA ARG A 162 -43.10 18.08 83.08
C ARG A 162 -41.89 17.63 82.25
N TYR A 163 -40.77 17.32 82.89
CA TYR A 163 -39.60 16.76 82.20
C TYR A 163 -39.91 15.41 81.54
N MET A 164 -40.63 14.52 82.23
CA MET A 164 -41.03 13.24 81.63
C MET A 164 -41.94 13.44 80.41
N GLU A 165 -42.93 14.33 80.49
CA GLU A 165 -43.82 14.66 79.38
C GLU A 165 -43.07 15.26 78.18
N ASP A 166 -42.12 16.17 78.43
CA ASP A 166 -41.30 16.77 77.39
C ASP A 166 -40.36 15.75 76.73
N LYS A 167 -39.79 14.81 77.51
CA LYS A 167 -38.98 13.71 76.96
C LYS A 167 -39.81 12.73 76.16
N ILE A 168 -41.04 12.41 76.57
CA ILE A 168 -41.97 11.57 75.79
C ILE A 168 -42.28 12.25 74.45
N ARG A 169 -42.67 13.53 74.47
CA ARG A 169 -42.92 14.30 73.24
C ARG A 169 -41.70 14.38 72.33
N SER A 170 -40.52 14.65 72.88
CA SER A 170 -39.27 14.70 72.12
C SER A 170 -38.94 13.35 71.46
N ARG A 171 -39.13 12.24 72.19
CA ARG A 171 -38.94 10.89 71.64
C ARG A 171 -39.92 10.59 70.51
N ASP A 172 -41.17 11.01 70.61
CA ASP A 172 -42.17 10.80 69.56
C ASP A 172 -41.81 11.57 68.27
N VAL A 173 -41.31 12.81 68.41
CA VAL A 173 -40.77 13.58 67.27
C VAL A 173 -39.56 12.88 66.64
N GLN A 174 -38.64 12.35 67.46
CA GLN A 174 -37.47 11.62 66.97
C GLN A 174 -37.87 10.32 66.26
N LYS A 175 -38.87 9.60 66.76
CA LYS A 175 -39.42 8.40 66.12
C LYS A 175 -39.96 8.71 64.73
N GLU A 176 -40.76 9.77 64.58
CA GLU A 176 -41.29 10.16 63.27
C GLU A 176 -40.17 10.61 62.32
N LYS A 177 -39.18 11.35 62.82
CA LYS A 177 -38.00 11.74 62.03
C LYS A 177 -37.22 10.52 61.50
N ILE A 178 -36.99 9.52 62.35
CA ILE A 178 -36.30 8.28 61.96
C ILE A 178 -37.13 7.51 60.94
N ARG A 179 -38.45 7.41 61.14
CA ARG A 179 -39.37 6.75 60.20
C ARG A 179 -39.32 7.38 58.81
N LEU A 180 -39.49 8.70 58.71
CA LEU A 180 -39.41 9.42 57.43
C LEU A 180 -38.06 9.21 56.73
N LYS A 181 -36.96 9.22 57.49
CA LYS A 181 -35.62 8.96 56.94
C LYS A 181 -35.48 7.52 56.46
N ASN A 182 -36.04 6.55 57.17
CA ASN A 182 -36.05 5.14 56.76
C ASN A 182 -36.82 4.95 55.45
N ASP A 183 -37.98 5.59 55.30
CA ASP A 183 -38.80 5.52 54.09
C ASP A 183 -38.07 6.16 52.89
N SER A 184 -37.40 7.30 53.10
CA SER A 184 -36.56 7.95 52.09
C SER A 184 -35.39 7.07 51.64
N LEU A 185 -34.66 6.47 52.58
CA LEU A 185 -33.55 5.56 52.27
C LEU A 185 -34.02 4.28 51.55
N LYS A 186 -35.19 3.73 51.92
CA LYS A 186 -35.81 2.60 51.21
C LYS A 186 -36.13 2.96 49.76
N ALA A 187 -36.69 4.15 49.51
CA ALA A 187 -36.97 4.62 48.16
C ALA A 187 -35.67 4.81 47.34
N GLN A 188 -34.63 5.39 47.94
CA GLN A 188 -33.32 5.55 47.31
C GLN A 188 -32.67 4.20 46.98
N LYS A 189 -32.71 3.24 47.91
CA LYS A 189 -32.24 1.86 47.67
C LYS A 189 -32.94 1.23 46.46
N LYS A 190 -34.27 1.31 46.41
CA LYS A 190 -35.04 0.77 45.27
C LYS A 190 -34.65 1.43 43.95
N LYS A 191 -34.45 2.75 43.93
CA LYS A 191 -33.99 3.49 42.74
C LYS A 191 -32.62 3.02 42.27
N LEU A 192 -31.66 2.90 43.19
CA LEU A 192 -30.31 2.43 42.87
C LEU A 192 -30.31 0.98 42.39
N GLN A 193 -31.11 0.11 43.00
CA GLN A 193 -31.27 -1.28 42.54
C GLN A 193 -31.85 -1.35 41.13
N LEU A 194 -32.81 -0.49 40.78
CA LEU A 194 -33.36 -0.43 39.42
C LEU A 194 -32.31 0.07 38.42
N GLN A 195 -31.53 1.09 38.78
CA GLN A 195 -30.44 1.58 37.94
C GLN A 195 -29.36 0.51 37.72
N LEU A 196 -29.04 -0.27 38.75
CA LEU A 196 -28.11 -1.40 38.64
C LEU A 196 -28.65 -2.44 37.65
N LYS A 197 -29.91 -2.85 37.80
CA LYS A 197 -30.54 -3.81 36.86
C LYS A 197 -30.54 -3.31 35.42
N GLN A 198 -30.88 -2.05 35.18
CA GLN A 198 -30.84 -1.47 33.82
C GLN A 198 -29.42 -1.47 33.23
N LYS A 199 -28.39 -1.27 34.08
CA LYS A 199 -26.99 -1.34 33.66
C LYS A 199 -26.54 -2.78 33.42
N GLU A 200 -27.02 -3.73 34.20
CA GLU A 200 -26.78 -5.17 34.02
C GLU A 200 -27.44 -5.68 32.73
N GLU A 201 -28.71 -5.33 32.46
CA GLU A 201 -29.43 -5.67 31.22
C GLU A 201 -28.74 -5.05 29.97
N LEU A 202 -28.21 -3.83 30.08
CA LEU A 202 -27.40 -3.23 29.01
C LEU A 202 -26.04 -3.94 28.84
N GLY A 203 -25.48 -4.49 29.91
CA GLY A 203 -24.29 -5.33 29.87
C GLY A 203 -24.56 -6.73 29.32
N GLU A 204 -25.76 -7.27 29.52
CA GLU A 204 -26.22 -8.54 28.94
C GLU A 204 -26.48 -8.41 27.43
N ALA A 205 -26.89 -7.23 26.96
CA ALA A 205 -26.99 -6.93 25.54
C ALA A 205 -25.63 -6.81 24.82
N LEU A 206 -24.53 -6.67 25.56
CA LEU A 206 -23.19 -6.48 25.00
C LEU A 206 -22.26 -7.56 25.57
N HIS A 207 -22.25 -8.72 24.93
CA HIS A 207 -21.51 -9.86 25.45
C HIS A 207 -20.02 -9.57 25.37
N GLU A 208 -19.27 -10.02 26.37
CA GLU A 208 -17.80 -10.02 26.32
C GLU A 208 -17.29 -10.74 25.04
N VAL A 209 -18.04 -11.73 24.57
CA VAL A 209 -17.79 -12.44 23.31
C VAL A 209 -17.88 -11.50 22.10
N ASP A 210 -18.87 -10.59 22.05
CA ASP A 210 -19.02 -9.63 20.95
C ASP A 210 -17.83 -8.65 20.91
N PHE A 211 -17.35 -8.23 22.08
CA PHE A 211 -16.13 -7.41 22.18
C PHE A 211 -14.88 -8.16 21.75
N GLN A 212 -14.76 -9.43 22.14
CA GLN A 212 -13.64 -10.26 21.70
C GLN A 212 -13.69 -10.52 20.20
N GLN A 213 -14.88 -10.78 19.65
CA GLN A 213 -15.09 -10.92 18.21
C GLN A 213 -14.68 -9.64 17.47
N LEU A 214 -15.12 -8.46 17.92
CA LEU A 214 -14.75 -7.19 17.30
C LEU A 214 -13.23 -6.94 17.35
N LYS A 215 -12.56 -7.33 18.44
CA LYS A 215 -11.09 -7.27 18.54
C LYS A 215 -10.41 -8.20 17.54
N ILE A 216 -10.93 -9.42 17.39
CA ILE A 216 -10.41 -10.40 16.43
C ILE A 216 -10.60 -9.89 14.99
N GLU A 217 -11.80 -9.41 14.66
CA GLU A 217 -12.10 -8.85 13.33
C GLU A 217 -11.21 -7.65 13.01
N ASN A 218 -11.02 -6.74 13.96
CA ASN A 218 -10.13 -5.59 13.78
C ASN A 218 -8.67 -6.03 13.54
N ALA A 219 -8.17 -6.98 14.33
CA ALA A 219 -6.83 -7.54 14.12
C ALA A 219 -6.68 -8.17 12.73
N GLN A 220 -7.69 -8.94 12.27
CA GLN A 220 -7.70 -9.52 10.92
C GLN A 220 -7.74 -8.46 9.81
N PHE A 221 -8.48 -7.37 10.00
CA PHE A 221 -8.50 -6.28 9.03
C PHE A 221 -7.16 -5.54 8.97
N LEU A 222 -6.50 -5.31 10.11
CA LEU A 222 -5.18 -4.72 10.15
C LEU A 222 -4.15 -5.58 9.42
N GLU A 223 -4.16 -6.90 9.66
CA GLU A 223 -3.27 -7.84 8.95
C GLU A 223 -3.50 -7.81 7.44
N LYS A 224 -4.77 -7.82 6.99
CA LYS A 224 -5.10 -7.69 5.57
C LYS A 224 -4.64 -6.36 4.97
N ILE A 225 -4.74 -5.26 5.72
CA ILE A 225 -4.26 -3.94 5.28
C ILE A 225 -2.73 -3.98 5.13
N ASP A 226 -2.03 -4.57 6.09
CA ASP A 226 -0.57 -4.69 6.05
C ASP A 226 -0.09 -5.57 4.90
N GLU A 227 -0.75 -6.70 4.63
CA GLU A 227 -0.48 -7.53 3.45
C GLU A 227 -0.65 -6.73 2.16
N ARG A 228 -1.78 -6.03 1.98
CA ARG A 228 -2.01 -5.23 0.75
C ARG A 228 -1.02 -4.08 0.63
N ASN A 229 -0.58 -3.49 1.74
CA ASN A 229 0.46 -2.47 1.74
C ASN A 229 1.83 -3.02 1.31
N GLN A 230 2.18 -4.24 1.74
CA GLN A 230 3.38 -4.93 1.30
C GLN A 230 3.32 -5.25 -0.20
N ASP A 231 2.19 -5.77 -0.68
CA ASP A 231 1.94 -6.03 -2.11
C ASP A 231 2.11 -4.74 -2.93
N LEU A 232 1.50 -3.64 -2.47
CA LEU A 232 1.61 -2.34 -3.11
C LEU A 232 3.06 -1.83 -3.16
N LEU A 233 3.83 -2.03 -2.09
CA LEU A 233 5.23 -1.66 -2.04
C LEU A 233 6.07 -2.47 -3.05
N GLN A 234 5.87 -3.78 -3.12
CA GLN A 234 6.54 -4.62 -4.12
C GLN A 234 6.20 -4.21 -5.55
N LEU A 235 4.93 -3.91 -5.81
CA LEU A 235 4.50 -3.46 -7.13
C LEU A 235 5.12 -2.10 -7.49
N LYS A 236 5.20 -1.16 -6.55
CA LYS A 236 5.89 0.13 -6.75
C LYS A 236 7.37 -0.04 -7.10
N LEU A 237 8.08 -0.94 -6.39
CA LEU A 237 9.48 -1.24 -6.70
C LEU A 237 9.63 -1.85 -8.09
N THR A 238 8.75 -2.79 -8.46
CA THR A 238 8.74 -3.44 -9.77
C THR A 238 8.48 -2.44 -10.90
N VAL A 239 7.49 -1.56 -10.74
CA VAL A 239 7.20 -0.47 -11.68
C VAL A 239 8.38 0.49 -11.79
N GLY A 240 9.02 0.84 -10.68
CA GLY A 240 10.22 1.68 -10.67
C GLY A 240 11.37 1.06 -11.48
N SER A 241 11.66 -0.23 -11.27
CA SER A 241 12.67 -0.98 -12.03
C SER A 241 12.33 -1.07 -13.53
N ALA A 242 11.08 -1.42 -13.86
CA ALA A 242 10.61 -1.47 -15.24
C ALA A 242 10.73 -0.11 -15.94
N LEU A 243 10.43 0.98 -15.24
CA LEU A 243 10.57 2.35 -15.76
C LEU A 243 12.04 2.73 -16.00
N GLN A 244 12.96 2.30 -15.13
CA GLN A 244 14.40 2.49 -15.35
C GLN A 244 14.87 1.77 -16.62
N ILE A 245 14.47 0.51 -16.79
CA ILE A 245 14.79 -0.30 -17.98
C ILE A 245 14.19 0.35 -19.23
N LEU A 246 12.93 0.77 -19.19
CA LEU A 246 12.25 1.43 -20.30
C LEU A 246 12.98 2.72 -20.70
N ASN A 247 13.35 3.56 -19.73
CA ASN A 247 14.08 4.80 -20.00
C ASN A 247 15.48 4.54 -20.59
N PHE A 248 16.17 3.49 -20.12
CA PHE A 248 17.44 3.07 -20.70
C PHE A 248 17.30 2.72 -22.19
N TYR A 249 16.32 1.88 -22.53
CA TYR A 249 16.09 1.49 -23.93
C TYR A 249 15.55 2.63 -24.78
N LYS A 250 14.73 3.53 -24.22
CA LYS A 250 14.27 4.74 -24.90
C LYS A 250 15.47 5.63 -25.29
N LYS A 251 16.41 5.86 -24.39
CA LYS A 251 17.65 6.61 -24.68
C LYS A 251 18.50 5.91 -25.75
N LYS A 252 18.68 4.59 -25.63
CA LYS A 252 19.44 3.79 -26.61
C LYS A 252 18.81 3.89 -28.00
N LEU A 253 17.49 3.80 -28.09
CA LEU A 253 16.75 3.97 -29.35
C LEU A 253 16.92 5.37 -29.91
N GLN A 254 16.74 6.42 -29.09
CA GLN A 254 16.93 7.81 -29.52
C GLN A 254 18.33 8.04 -30.10
N ASN A 255 19.37 7.52 -29.45
CA ASN A 255 20.74 7.61 -29.94
C ASN A 255 20.91 6.85 -31.27
N ALA A 256 20.37 5.63 -31.39
CA ALA A 256 20.43 4.85 -32.63
C ALA A 256 19.69 5.55 -33.77
N THR A 257 18.52 6.14 -33.50
CA THR A 257 17.75 6.92 -34.48
C THR A 257 18.53 8.17 -34.91
N ALA A 258 19.15 8.90 -33.98
CA ALA A 258 20.00 10.05 -34.31
C ALA A 258 21.22 9.66 -35.15
N MET A 259 21.85 8.51 -34.87
CA MET A 259 22.93 8.00 -35.71
C MET A 259 22.42 7.59 -37.10
N ALA A 260 21.26 6.94 -37.18
CA ALA A 260 20.66 6.57 -38.46
C ALA A 260 20.33 7.79 -39.32
N THR A 261 19.78 8.87 -38.74
CA THR A 261 19.51 10.10 -39.49
C THR A 261 20.79 10.77 -39.99
N LEU A 262 21.87 10.76 -39.19
CA LEU A 262 23.18 11.23 -39.62
C LEU A 262 23.74 10.39 -40.77
N LEU A 263 23.67 9.06 -40.67
CA LEU A 263 24.14 8.16 -41.72
C LEU A 263 23.34 8.32 -43.02
N VAL A 264 22.02 8.52 -42.93
CA VAL A 264 21.19 8.81 -44.12
C VAL A 264 21.63 10.11 -44.78
N LYS A 265 21.92 11.16 -43.99
CA LYS A 265 22.43 12.44 -44.51
C LYS A 265 23.81 12.27 -45.17
N ASP A 266 24.73 11.58 -44.53
CA ASP A 266 26.08 11.31 -45.05
C ASP A 266 26.01 10.46 -46.33
N HIS A 267 25.16 9.44 -46.36
CA HIS A 267 24.92 8.63 -47.55
C HIS A 267 24.32 9.45 -48.71
N ALA A 268 23.39 10.37 -48.44
CA ALA A 268 22.87 11.29 -49.46
C ALA A 268 23.96 12.22 -50.01
N GLN A 269 24.81 12.78 -49.13
CA GLN A 269 25.95 13.63 -49.53
C GLN A 269 26.98 12.86 -50.37
N ARG A 270 27.29 11.62 -50.00
CA ARG A 270 28.18 10.75 -50.79
C ARG A 270 27.58 10.40 -52.15
N LYS A 271 26.28 10.10 -52.22
CA LYS A 271 25.59 9.86 -53.49
C LYS A 271 25.65 11.07 -54.42
N GLU A 272 25.37 12.27 -53.92
CA GLU A 272 25.47 13.50 -54.71
C GLU A 272 26.91 13.72 -55.23
N SER A 273 27.91 13.48 -54.37
CA SER A 273 29.32 13.59 -54.75
C SER A 273 29.70 12.55 -55.81
N LEU A 274 29.21 11.32 -55.68
CA LEU A 274 29.41 10.26 -56.68
C LEU A 274 28.77 10.63 -58.01
N GLU A 275 27.55 11.17 -58.01
CA GLU A 275 26.87 11.64 -59.23
C GLU A 275 27.63 12.78 -59.92
N LYS A 276 28.30 13.66 -59.17
CA LYS A 276 29.19 14.69 -59.73
C LYS A 276 30.41 14.06 -60.40
N ILE A 277 31.10 13.16 -59.69
CA ILE A 277 32.28 12.45 -60.22
C ILE A 277 31.92 11.65 -61.46
N VAL A 278 30.79 10.95 -61.48
CA VAL A 278 30.34 10.18 -62.65
C VAL A 278 30.11 11.11 -63.85
N ARG A 279 29.46 12.26 -63.66
CA ARG A 279 29.28 13.26 -64.72
C ARG A 279 30.61 13.80 -65.23
N GLU A 280 31.52 14.18 -64.34
CA GLU A 280 32.87 14.63 -64.69
C GLU A 280 33.64 13.55 -65.45
N THR A 281 33.53 12.29 -65.02
CA THR A 281 34.17 11.14 -65.69
C THR A 281 33.61 10.91 -67.08
N THR A 282 32.29 11.05 -67.28
CA THR A 282 31.68 10.94 -68.62
C THR A 282 32.18 12.02 -69.57
N ILE A 283 32.28 13.27 -69.10
CA ILE A 283 32.81 14.39 -69.89
C ILE A 283 34.28 14.15 -70.22
N ALA A 284 35.10 13.79 -69.22
CA ALA A 284 36.51 13.50 -69.42
C ALA A 284 36.74 12.34 -70.40
N GLU A 285 35.87 11.33 -70.39
CA GLU A 285 35.93 10.19 -71.32
C GLU A 285 35.54 10.59 -72.75
N GLU A 286 34.55 11.47 -72.92
CA GLU A 286 34.21 12.07 -74.22
C GLU A 286 35.35 12.93 -74.77
N GLU A 287 35.92 13.80 -73.93
CA GLU A 287 37.10 14.61 -74.25
C GLU A 287 38.30 13.74 -74.61
N ARG A 288 38.57 12.66 -73.84
CA ARG A 288 39.62 11.68 -74.14
C ARG A 288 39.40 11.04 -75.50
N LYS A 289 38.18 10.59 -75.82
CA LYS A 289 37.86 9.98 -77.12
C LYS A 289 38.04 10.98 -78.27
N ALA A 290 37.61 12.22 -78.11
CA ALA A 290 37.78 13.28 -79.10
C ALA A 290 39.27 13.59 -79.33
N ALA A 291 40.04 13.75 -78.26
CA ALA A 291 41.48 13.95 -78.30
C ALA A 291 42.21 12.76 -78.95
N GLU A 292 41.82 11.52 -78.65
CA GLU A 292 42.36 10.32 -79.28
C GLU A 292 42.04 10.23 -80.77
N ALA A 293 40.82 10.55 -81.17
CA ALA A 293 40.42 10.60 -82.58
C ALA A 293 41.24 11.65 -83.35
N LEU A 294 41.39 12.85 -82.78
CA LEU A 294 42.23 13.91 -83.33
C LEU A 294 43.70 13.48 -83.41
N ASN A 295 44.24 12.88 -82.34
CA ASN A 295 45.63 12.40 -82.31
C ASN A 295 45.85 11.32 -83.39
N LYS A 296 44.92 10.38 -83.56
CA LYS A 296 44.96 9.40 -84.66
C LYS A 296 44.95 10.06 -86.03
N GLN A 297 44.11 11.08 -86.24
CA GLN A 297 44.08 11.83 -87.50
C GLN A 297 45.41 12.55 -87.76
N LEU A 298 45.95 13.26 -86.77
CA LEU A 298 47.24 13.95 -86.89
C LEU A 298 48.40 12.96 -87.16
N ARG A 299 48.39 11.78 -86.52
CA ARG A 299 49.36 10.72 -86.82
C ARG A 299 49.23 10.18 -88.25
N ARG A 300 48.01 10.03 -88.77
CA ARG A 300 47.78 9.66 -90.19
C ARG A 300 48.29 10.74 -91.11
N GLN A 301 47.97 12.01 -90.84
CA GLN A 301 48.48 13.15 -91.61
C GLN A 301 50.00 13.20 -91.60
N LEU A 302 50.65 12.98 -90.45
CA LEU A 302 52.12 12.88 -90.35
C LEU A 302 52.69 11.71 -91.15
N ALA A 303 52.00 10.56 -91.20
CA ALA A 303 52.43 9.40 -91.98
C ALA A 303 52.24 9.59 -93.50
N GLU A 304 51.17 10.27 -93.91
CA GLU A 304 50.86 10.59 -95.31
C GLU A 304 51.66 11.81 -95.82
N TYR A 305 52.09 12.68 -94.91
CA TYR A 305 52.90 13.84 -95.23
C TYR A 305 54.27 13.43 -95.78
N ARG A 306 54.40 13.48 -97.09
CA ARG A 306 55.70 13.48 -97.77
C ARG A 306 56.06 14.89 -98.19
N VAL A 307 57.24 15.32 -97.77
CA VAL A 307 57.88 16.53 -98.29
C VAL A 307 58.19 16.29 -99.78
N PRO A 308 57.63 17.09 -100.71
CA PRO A 308 57.99 16.98 -102.12
C PRO A 308 59.50 17.24 -102.28
N PRO A 309 60.21 16.45 -103.10
CA PRO A 309 61.61 16.73 -103.40
C PRO A 309 61.78 18.18 -103.87
N VAL A 310 62.80 18.89 -103.36
CA VAL A 310 63.00 20.35 -103.55
C VAL A 310 62.86 20.76 -105.03
N LEU A 311 63.37 19.93 -105.95
CA LEU A 311 63.27 20.17 -107.37
C LEU A 311 61.82 20.17 -107.88
N ASN A 312 60.96 19.24 -107.43
CA ASN A 312 59.55 19.21 -107.83
C ASN A 312 58.79 20.43 -107.29
N TYR A 313 59.07 20.86 -106.06
CA TYR A 313 58.50 22.09 -105.52
C TYR A 313 58.93 23.33 -106.32
N VAL A 314 60.20 23.41 -106.72
CA VAL A 314 60.69 24.50 -107.57
C VAL A 314 60.04 24.48 -108.96
N HIS A 315 59.88 23.31 -109.58
CA HIS A 315 59.19 23.19 -110.88
C HIS A 315 57.71 23.57 -110.78
N GLU A 316 56.99 23.08 -109.77
CA GLU A 316 55.60 23.47 -109.49
C GLU A 316 55.49 24.98 -109.22
N LYS A 317 56.42 25.57 -108.46
CA LYS A 317 56.43 27.00 -108.17
C LYS A 317 56.75 27.85 -109.41
N MET A 318 57.66 27.37 -110.26
CA MET A 318 57.96 27.96 -111.58
C MET A 318 56.75 27.87 -112.51
N ALA A 319 56.01 26.75 -112.49
CA ALA A 319 54.79 26.58 -113.26
C ALA A 319 53.69 27.53 -112.77
N VAL A 320 53.50 27.66 -111.45
CA VAL A 320 52.59 28.65 -110.85
C VAL A 320 53.00 30.06 -111.26
N HIS A 321 54.29 30.40 -111.21
CA HIS A 321 54.76 31.72 -111.61
C HIS A 321 54.62 31.98 -113.12
N GLY A 322 54.81 30.94 -113.94
CA GLY A 322 54.53 30.97 -115.37
C GLY A 322 53.05 31.21 -115.66
N LEU A 323 52.15 30.55 -114.93
CA LEU A 323 50.70 30.76 -115.01
C LEU A 323 50.30 32.15 -114.50
N GLU A 324 50.89 32.65 -113.43
CA GLU A 324 50.68 34.03 -112.96
C GLU A 324 51.10 35.05 -114.03
N ASN A 325 52.23 34.82 -114.72
CA ASN A 325 52.68 35.69 -115.81
C ASN A 325 51.79 35.57 -117.05
N THR A 326 51.28 34.39 -117.40
CA THR A 326 50.32 34.28 -118.50
C THR A 326 49.01 34.95 -118.14
N ILE A 327 48.52 34.83 -116.90
CA ILE A 327 47.37 35.59 -116.40
C ILE A 327 47.61 37.09 -116.57
N LYS A 328 48.77 37.62 -116.13
CA LYS A 328 49.12 39.04 -116.33
C LYS A 328 49.19 39.45 -117.80
N ILE A 329 49.72 38.60 -118.68
CA ILE A 329 49.77 38.86 -120.13
C ILE A 329 48.35 38.90 -120.71
N TRP A 330 47.48 37.98 -120.30
CA TRP A 330 46.08 37.94 -120.73
C TRP A 330 45.30 39.14 -120.21
N GLU A 331 45.50 39.54 -118.94
CA GLU A 331 44.96 40.78 -118.38
C GLU A 331 45.39 41.99 -119.22
N ARG A 332 46.67 42.08 -119.60
CA ARG A 332 47.19 43.17 -120.42
C ARG A 332 46.65 43.16 -121.85
N LYS A 333 46.46 41.98 -122.45
CA LYS A 333 45.82 41.81 -123.77
C LYS A 333 44.35 42.24 -123.74
N VAL A 334 43.63 41.91 -122.66
CA VAL A 334 42.26 42.36 -122.44
C VAL A 334 42.21 43.89 -122.30
N GLU A 335 43.17 44.49 -121.59
CA GLU A 335 43.31 45.96 -121.50
C GLU A 335 43.51 46.61 -122.89
N ILE A 336 44.42 46.09 -123.71
CA ILE A 336 44.68 46.60 -125.06
C ILE A 336 43.44 46.45 -125.95
N ALA A 337 42.74 45.31 -125.88
CA ALA A 337 41.49 45.09 -126.61
C ALA A 337 40.38 46.05 -126.15
N GLN A 338 40.28 46.34 -124.85
CA GLN A 338 39.35 47.34 -124.31
C GLN A 338 39.71 48.76 -124.77
N MET A 339 40.99 49.14 -124.78
CA MET A 339 41.46 50.42 -125.30
C MET A 339 41.19 50.57 -126.80
N ALA A 340 41.42 49.52 -127.60
CA ALA A 340 41.09 49.50 -129.02
C ALA A 340 39.57 49.62 -129.25
N LEU A 341 38.74 48.94 -128.46
CA LEU A 341 37.30 49.10 -128.53
C LEU A 341 36.85 50.53 -128.18
N GLN A 342 37.50 51.18 -127.20
CA GLN A 342 37.24 52.58 -126.87
C GLN A 342 37.65 53.54 -127.99
N SER A 343 38.78 53.31 -128.66
CA SER A 343 39.22 54.13 -129.79
C SER A 343 38.31 53.97 -131.00
N TYR A 344 37.89 52.74 -131.35
CA TYR A 344 36.88 52.50 -132.38
C TYR A 344 35.53 53.17 -132.05
N ARG A 345 35.08 53.13 -130.79
CA ARG A 345 33.88 53.85 -130.34
C ARG A 345 34.01 55.38 -130.42
N SER A 346 35.22 55.92 -130.28
CA SER A 346 35.50 57.36 -130.42
C SER A 346 35.52 57.80 -131.88
N ILE A 347 36.17 57.01 -132.76
CA ILE A 347 36.18 57.23 -134.21
C ILE A 347 34.76 57.11 -134.76
N TRP A 348 33.98 56.13 -134.31
CA TRP A 348 32.60 55.95 -134.78
C TRP A 348 31.66 57.09 -134.33
N ARG A 349 31.87 57.65 -133.14
CA ARG A 349 31.18 58.89 -132.71
C ARG A 349 31.53 60.09 -133.60
N LYS A 350 32.80 60.24 -133.99
CA LYS A 350 33.25 61.33 -134.89
C LYS A 350 32.71 61.18 -136.32
N ALA A 351 32.64 59.96 -136.85
CA ALA A 351 32.04 59.68 -138.15
C ALA A 351 30.51 59.89 -138.16
N GLY A 352 29.81 59.54 -137.05
CA GLY A 352 28.39 59.84 -136.88
C GLY A 352 28.06 61.34 -136.79
N LEU A 353 28.98 62.14 -136.23
CA LEU A 353 28.86 63.61 -136.19
C LEU A 353 29.13 64.27 -137.55
N ALA A 354 30.12 63.78 -138.31
CA ALA A 354 30.43 64.28 -139.66
C ALA A 354 29.31 63.97 -140.67
N SER A 355 28.67 62.80 -140.57
CA SER A 355 27.53 62.45 -141.44
C SER A 355 26.28 63.27 -141.13
N ARG A 356 26.08 63.71 -139.88
CA ARG A 356 24.99 64.63 -139.52
C ARG A 356 25.28 66.08 -139.92
N GLN A 357 26.55 66.48 -140.03
CA GLN A 357 26.95 67.82 -140.52
C GLN A 357 26.84 67.96 -142.06
N LEU A 358 26.94 66.86 -142.83
CA LEU A 358 26.68 66.87 -144.28
C LEU A 358 25.17 66.89 -144.62
N GLN A 359 24.30 66.60 -143.66
CA GLN A 359 22.83 66.68 -143.81
C GLN A 359 22.27 68.10 -143.57
N ALA A 360 23.12 69.13 -143.45
CA ALA A 360 22.73 70.50 -143.07
C ALA A 360 23.21 71.64 -144.00
N LEU A 361 23.86 71.37 -145.15
CA LEU A 361 24.34 72.40 -146.09
C LEU A 361 24.05 72.04 -147.57
N LEU A 362 22.92 72.56 -148.08
CA LEU A 362 22.58 72.85 -149.50
C LEU A 362 22.08 71.69 -150.41
N PRO A 363 21.20 71.97 -151.41
CA PRO A 363 19.83 72.47 -151.29
C PRO A 363 18.80 71.65 -152.13
N GLU A 364 17.50 71.90 -151.92
CA GLU A 364 16.44 71.46 -152.85
C GLU A 364 16.73 71.92 -154.29
N GLN A 365 16.73 70.99 -155.24
CA GLN A 365 16.22 71.21 -156.58
C GLN A 365 15.48 69.98 -157.09
N SER A 366 14.23 70.24 -157.49
CA SER A 366 13.35 69.49 -158.37
C SER A 366 14.05 68.84 -159.57
N ILE A 367 13.58 67.65 -159.97
CA ILE A 367 13.14 67.28 -161.32
C ILE A 367 12.51 65.88 -161.25
N HIS A 368 11.29 65.79 -161.79
CA HIS A 368 10.52 64.65 -162.35
C HIS A 368 10.54 63.26 -161.71
#